data_AF-A0A662GNC7-F1
#
_entry.id   AF-A0A662GNC7-F1
#
_cell.length_a   1.000
_cell.length_b   1.000
_cell.length_c   1.000
_cell.angle_alpha   90.00
_cell.angle_beta   90.00
_cell.angle_gamma   90.00
#
_symmetry.space_group_name_H-M   'P 1'
#
loop_
_entity.id
_entity.type
_entity.pdbx_description
1 polymer ?
#
loop_
_entity_poly.entity_id
_entity_poly.type
_entity_poly.pdbx_seq_one_letter_code
_entity_poly.pdbx_strand_id
1 'polypeptide(L)'
;MLVEKKRTKVDGGKLPPFIAGGVIYGHSALGEDINVPELAKNAAKVATEAMMKAMEGAGISAYPLWPALIGAAVTMEIVHPDSFLGEEYGPFGTVDSAYAAGLGAVEAAKLPPKIHIRGTGEEFDTAKVIGDFGLILKDIGGPSVIGSMALNEIFAGFQESCIIGAGFSGGPVNPPLGHLCGDTVPTIRLLIKFKGDVAAAAEEVKKYKLNSFIDPEVAICALNTIARKAEEVRRGPVTKTWLLASEAIRDRAIYRRAAKVYDMLKAGKSVEEAARALDEERKAYVEKRGSAILSAFTGKKIELKFTELRPQARRKDKFTKKYWGFDSYISYDVTIDGKKYHIENLSAKAVPEFILEGKGADDPNYGLALFAGAVLAQELQYIGHTIINITVPAAVAAAMGVDPKTAAKEAERGAYLTRAIPGGKANALEVAKLAKQICEMLVTEKHEILP
;
A
#
# COMPACT_ATOMS: atom_id res chain seq x y z
N MET A 1 17.53 12.01 -21.43
CA MET A 1 17.24 12.58 -20.09
C MET A 1 17.18 11.56 -18.93
N LEU A 2 16.35 10.51 -18.95
CA LEU A 2 16.42 9.39 -17.96
C LEU A 2 17.42 8.30 -18.38
N VAL A 3 17.46 8.00 -19.69
CA VAL A 3 18.42 7.07 -20.33
C VAL A 3 19.89 7.43 -20.04
N GLU A 4 20.17 8.70 -19.73
CA GLU A 4 21.52 9.17 -19.39
C GLU A 4 21.96 8.80 -17.96
N LYS A 5 21.08 8.22 -17.13
CA LYS A 5 21.34 7.85 -15.72
C LYS A 5 21.82 9.02 -14.82
N LYS A 6 21.31 10.23 -15.07
CA LYS A 6 21.72 11.46 -14.35
C LYS A 6 20.67 12.03 -13.38
N ARG A 7 19.54 11.35 -13.19
CA ARG A 7 18.42 11.86 -12.36
C ARG A 7 18.55 11.49 -10.88
N THR A 8 19.49 10.62 -10.57
CA THR A 8 19.88 10.23 -9.22
C THR A 8 21.32 9.74 -9.27
N LYS A 9 22.02 9.81 -8.14
CA LYS A 9 23.37 9.23 -7.99
C LYS A 9 23.38 7.69 -7.89
N VAL A 10 22.21 7.06 -7.73
CA VAL A 10 22.07 5.60 -7.65
C VAL A 10 22.06 4.99 -9.05
N ASP A 11 23.05 4.14 -9.35
CA ASP A 11 23.04 3.34 -10.58
C ASP A 11 22.30 2.01 -10.35
N GLY A 12 21.06 1.94 -10.83
CA GLY A 12 20.22 0.74 -10.73
C GLY A 12 20.83 -0.50 -11.41
N GLY A 13 21.78 -0.33 -12.34
CA GLY A 13 22.49 -1.46 -12.96
C GLY A 13 23.42 -2.21 -11.99
N LYS A 14 23.71 -1.64 -10.81
CA LYS A 14 24.53 -2.26 -9.77
C LYS A 14 23.69 -2.95 -8.69
N LEU A 15 22.37 -2.76 -8.67
CA LEU A 15 21.51 -3.33 -7.62
C LEU A 15 21.37 -4.85 -7.79
N PRO A 16 21.65 -5.65 -6.74
CA PRO A 16 21.34 -7.07 -6.79
C PRO A 16 19.83 -7.31 -6.93
N PRO A 17 19.42 -8.47 -7.49
CA PRO A 17 18.02 -8.89 -7.53
C PRO A 17 17.37 -8.85 -6.13
N PHE A 18 16.05 -8.64 -6.08
CA PHE A 18 15.25 -8.56 -4.83
C PHE A 18 15.64 -7.49 -3.82
N ILE A 19 16.73 -6.74 -4.06
CA ILE A 19 16.96 -5.43 -3.49
C ILE A 19 16.23 -4.41 -4.36
N ALA A 20 16.56 -4.33 -5.65
CA ALA A 20 16.00 -3.33 -6.59
C ALA A 20 14.46 -3.27 -6.64
N GLY A 21 13.78 -4.41 -6.49
CA GLY A 21 12.32 -4.53 -6.55
C GLY A 21 11.67 -4.88 -5.21
N GLY A 22 12.37 -4.66 -4.10
CA GLY A 22 11.92 -5.10 -2.78
C GLY A 22 11.88 -3.98 -1.73
N VAL A 23 11.33 -4.30 -0.55
CA VAL A 23 11.26 -3.39 0.62
C VAL A 23 12.64 -2.85 1.00
N ILE A 24 13.70 -3.63 0.78
CA ILE A 24 15.09 -3.22 1.09
C ILE A 24 15.55 -2.04 0.22
N TYR A 25 14.96 -1.81 -0.94
CA TYR A 25 15.17 -0.57 -1.67
C TYR A 25 14.09 0.45 -1.32
N GLY A 26 12.82 0.05 -1.32
CA GLY A 26 11.67 0.96 -1.14
C GLY A 26 11.56 1.66 0.21
N HIS A 27 12.01 1.05 1.31
CA HIS A 27 11.86 1.58 2.68
C HIS A 27 13.20 1.73 3.42
N SER A 28 14.28 1.93 2.67
CA SER A 28 15.65 2.00 3.19
C SER A 28 16.31 3.33 2.88
N ALA A 29 17.52 3.53 3.41
CA ALA A 29 18.28 4.77 3.19
C ALA A 29 18.52 5.03 1.70
N LEU A 30 18.80 3.97 0.92
CA LEU A 30 19.10 4.11 -0.51
C LEU A 30 17.89 4.59 -1.31
N GLY A 31 16.68 4.11 -0.98
CA GLY A 31 15.45 4.53 -1.64
C GLY A 31 14.93 5.87 -1.12
N GLU A 32 14.45 5.88 0.12
CA GLU A 32 13.65 6.98 0.68
C GLU A 32 14.43 8.24 1.01
N ASP A 33 15.71 8.11 1.32
CA ASP A 33 16.53 9.26 1.75
C ASP A 33 17.44 9.75 0.61
N ILE A 34 17.58 8.98 -0.47
CA ILE A 34 18.54 9.24 -1.54
C ILE A 34 17.88 9.22 -2.92
N ASN A 35 17.40 8.07 -3.39
CA ASN A 35 16.95 7.95 -4.77
C ASN A 35 15.62 8.68 -5.01
N VAL A 36 14.61 8.35 -4.21
CA VAL A 36 13.24 8.83 -4.38
C VAL A 36 13.14 10.36 -4.29
N PRO A 37 13.80 11.04 -3.31
CA PRO A 37 13.79 12.49 -3.28
C PRO A 37 14.41 13.14 -4.53
N GLU A 38 15.48 12.55 -5.08
CA GLU A 38 16.15 13.05 -6.29
C GLU A 38 15.31 12.77 -7.56
N LEU A 39 14.61 11.63 -7.61
CA LEU A 39 13.97 11.12 -8.82
C LEU A 39 12.51 11.55 -8.99
N ALA A 40 11.67 11.47 -7.95
CA ALA A 40 10.22 11.54 -8.08
C ALA A 40 9.73 12.85 -8.74
N LYS A 41 10.13 14.00 -8.20
CA LYS A 41 9.73 15.30 -8.78
C LYS A 41 10.28 15.48 -10.20
N ASN A 42 11.54 15.14 -10.40
CA ASN A 42 12.25 15.39 -11.66
C ASN A 42 11.75 14.50 -12.80
N ALA A 43 11.48 13.23 -12.53
CA ALA A 43 10.93 12.30 -13.52
C ALA A 43 9.52 12.72 -13.93
N ALA A 44 8.66 13.10 -12.98
CA ALA A 44 7.28 13.50 -13.27
C ALA A 44 7.22 14.77 -14.11
N LYS A 45 8.09 15.75 -13.83
CA LYS A 45 8.23 16.96 -14.64
C LYS A 45 8.57 16.62 -16.10
N VAL A 46 9.62 15.83 -16.31
CA VAL A 46 10.08 15.43 -17.66
C VAL A 46 9.03 14.62 -18.40
N ALA A 47 8.39 13.66 -17.73
CA ALA A 47 7.37 12.81 -18.34
C ALA A 47 6.13 13.62 -18.75
N THR A 48 5.70 14.56 -17.91
CA THR A 48 4.58 15.47 -18.20
C THR A 48 4.90 16.35 -19.41
N GLU A 49 6.06 17.02 -19.44
CA GLU A 49 6.49 17.86 -20.56
C GLU A 49 6.60 17.06 -21.87
N ALA A 50 7.12 15.83 -21.81
CA ALA A 50 7.21 14.95 -22.97
C ALA A 50 5.82 14.57 -23.50
N MET A 51 4.87 14.27 -22.61
CA MET A 51 3.52 13.91 -23.01
C MET A 51 2.77 15.10 -23.64
N MET A 52 2.91 16.30 -23.08
CA MET A 52 2.34 17.51 -23.68
C MET A 52 2.85 17.72 -25.11
N LYS A 53 4.17 17.65 -25.32
CA LYS A 53 4.78 17.77 -26.65
C LYS A 53 4.35 16.67 -27.62
N ALA A 54 4.16 15.45 -27.11
CA ALA A 54 3.67 14.33 -27.91
C ALA A 54 2.23 14.55 -28.38
N MET A 55 1.35 15.06 -27.50
CA MET A 55 -0.02 15.43 -27.87
C MET A 55 -0.03 16.54 -28.93
N GLU A 56 0.74 17.61 -28.72
CA GLU A 56 0.87 18.72 -29.67
C GLU A 56 1.36 18.23 -31.05
N GLY A 57 2.40 17.38 -31.05
CA GLY A 57 2.94 16.78 -32.28
C GLY A 57 1.97 15.82 -32.98
N ALA A 58 1.02 15.24 -32.26
CA ALA A 58 -0.06 14.43 -32.80
C ALA A 58 -1.26 15.26 -33.29
N GLY A 59 -1.19 16.59 -33.23
CA GLY A 59 -2.29 17.49 -33.61
C GLY A 59 -3.42 17.56 -32.57
N ILE A 60 -3.14 17.19 -31.32
CA ILE A 60 -4.09 17.19 -30.20
C ILE A 60 -3.69 18.29 -29.22
N SER A 61 -4.65 19.12 -28.78
CA SER A 61 -4.40 20.08 -27.72
C SER A 61 -3.99 19.37 -26.42
N ALA A 62 -2.84 19.74 -25.86
CA ALA A 62 -2.33 19.17 -24.63
C ALA A 62 -3.04 19.75 -23.39
N TYR A 63 -4.27 19.32 -23.14
CA TYR A 63 -4.98 19.67 -21.91
C TYR A 63 -4.21 19.15 -20.69
N PRO A 64 -4.03 19.95 -19.63
CA PRO A 64 -2.98 19.72 -18.64
C PRO A 64 -3.22 18.51 -17.70
N LEU A 65 -4.46 18.09 -17.47
CA LEU A 65 -4.76 16.98 -16.55
C LEU A 65 -4.12 15.66 -16.97
N TRP A 66 -4.35 15.20 -18.21
CA TRP A 66 -3.89 13.87 -18.66
C TRP A 66 -2.37 13.74 -18.75
N PRO A 67 -1.63 14.70 -19.34
CA PRO A 67 -0.18 14.72 -19.28
C PRO A 67 0.36 14.66 -17.85
N ALA A 68 -0.25 15.38 -16.91
CA ALA A 68 0.17 15.38 -15.51
C ALA A 68 -0.10 14.02 -14.83
N LEU A 69 -1.28 13.43 -15.04
CA LEU A 69 -1.64 12.11 -14.53
C LEU A 69 -0.73 11.01 -15.11
N ILE A 70 -0.49 11.02 -16.42
CA ILE A 70 0.40 10.05 -17.08
C ILE A 70 1.84 10.26 -16.62
N GLY A 71 2.30 11.50 -16.53
CA GLY A 71 3.64 11.84 -16.07
C GLY A 71 3.90 11.37 -14.64
N ALA A 72 2.92 11.57 -13.74
CA ALA A 72 2.95 11.03 -12.38
C ALA A 72 2.91 9.50 -12.37
N ALA A 73 1.99 8.87 -13.11
CA ALA A 73 1.84 7.41 -13.18
C ALA A 73 3.13 6.72 -13.68
N VAL A 74 3.69 7.17 -14.80
CA VAL A 74 4.96 6.65 -15.34
C VAL A 74 6.11 6.85 -14.35
N THR A 75 6.07 7.92 -13.57
CA THR A 75 7.06 8.12 -12.51
C THR A 75 6.89 7.11 -11.37
N MET A 76 5.65 6.81 -10.99
CA MET A 76 5.34 5.77 -9.98
C MET A 76 5.66 4.34 -10.45
N GLU A 77 5.92 4.13 -11.74
CA GLU A 77 6.46 2.85 -12.24
C GLU A 77 7.95 2.68 -11.94
N ILE A 78 8.69 3.77 -11.76
CA ILE A 78 10.15 3.77 -11.57
C ILE A 78 10.58 4.27 -10.18
N VAL A 79 9.62 4.62 -9.33
CA VAL A 79 9.80 5.09 -7.96
C VAL A 79 8.92 4.25 -7.04
N HIS A 80 9.40 3.91 -5.84
CA HIS A 80 8.58 3.18 -4.87
C HIS A 80 7.42 4.07 -4.37
N PRO A 81 6.15 3.69 -4.59
CA PRO A 81 5.01 4.57 -4.34
C PRO A 81 4.66 4.75 -2.86
N ASP A 82 5.05 3.80 -2.01
CA ASP A 82 4.82 3.89 -0.56
C ASP A 82 5.99 4.56 0.18
N SER A 83 6.98 5.09 -0.53
CA SER A 83 8.14 5.73 0.09
C SER A 83 7.73 6.98 0.85
N PHE A 84 8.07 7.01 2.13
CA PHE A 84 8.04 8.23 2.93
C PHE A 84 9.41 8.89 2.85
N LEU A 85 9.44 10.14 2.41
CA LEU A 85 10.66 10.90 2.29
C LEU A 85 11.30 11.17 3.66
N GLY A 86 12.60 11.49 3.66
CA GLY A 86 13.35 11.83 4.87
C GLY A 86 12.76 13.03 5.63
N GLU A 87 13.06 13.14 6.93
CA GLU A 87 12.52 14.19 7.81
C GLU A 87 12.86 15.62 7.36
N GLU A 88 13.87 15.77 6.48
CA GLU A 88 14.24 17.03 5.84
C GLU A 88 13.17 17.59 4.88
N TYR A 89 12.27 16.74 4.37
CA TYR A 89 11.16 17.14 3.50
C TYR A 89 9.87 17.43 4.28
N GLY A 90 9.79 17.00 5.54
CA GLY A 90 8.63 17.16 6.43
C GLY A 90 8.61 16.06 7.49
N PRO A 91 7.72 16.14 8.50
CA PRO A 91 7.57 15.08 9.48
C PRO A 91 7.38 13.70 8.82
N PHE A 92 7.96 12.65 9.40
CA PHE A 92 7.82 11.30 8.86
C PHE A 92 6.34 10.92 8.65
N GLY A 93 6.00 10.47 7.45
CA GLY A 93 4.64 10.11 7.06
C GLY A 93 3.81 11.23 6.39
N THR A 94 4.35 12.45 6.24
CA THR A 94 3.57 13.58 5.67
C THR A 94 3.90 13.90 4.22
N VAL A 95 5.09 13.51 3.74
CA VAL A 95 5.51 13.72 2.35
C VAL A 95 5.90 12.37 1.77
N ASP A 96 5.12 11.92 0.79
CA ASP A 96 5.32 10.66 0.08
C ASP A 96 5.82 10.90 -1.34
N SER A 97 6.28 9.82 -1.99
CA SER A 97 6.79 9.87 -3.36
C SER A 97 5.71 10.28 -4.38
N ALA A 98 4.46 9.89 -4.15
CA ALA A 98 3.32 10.27 -4.98
C ALA A 98 3.13 11.80 -4.98
N TYR A 99 3.13 12.43 -3.81
CA TYR A 99 3.06 13.88 -3.68
C TYR A 99 4.24 14.58 -4.35
N ALA A 100 5.47 14.07 -4.17
CA ALA A 100 6.65 14.61 -4.84
C ALA A 100 6.54 14.54 -6.38
N ALA A 101 6.02 13.45 -6.92
CA ALA A 101 5.72 13.33 -8.35
C ALA A 101 4.61 14.29 -8.79
N GLY A 102 3.55 14.42 -7.99
CA GLY A 102 2.48 15.37 -8.20
C GLY A 102 2.97 16.82 -8.31
N LEU A 103 3.90 17.23 -7.43
CA LEU A 103 4.55 18.55 -7.50
C LEU A 103 5.26 18.76 -8.84
N GLY A 104 6.00 17.76 -9.34
CA GLY A 104 6.69 17.84 -10.61
C GLY A 104 5.74 17.93 -11.81
N ALA A 105 4.66 17.15 -11.77
CA ALA A 105 3.65 17.11 -12.82
C ALA A 105 2.81 18.41 -12.86
N VAL A 106 2.38 18.92 -11.71
CA VAL A 106 1.65 20.20 -11.61
C VAL A 106 2.48 21.37 -12.10
N GLU A 107 3.78 21.41 -11.74
CA GLU A 107 4.72 22.44 -12.21
C GLU A 107 4.85 22.42 -13.75
N ALA A 108 5.01 21.23 -14.33
CA ALA A 108 5.13 21.06 -15.79
C ALA A 108 3.85 21.44 -16.54
N ALA A 109 2.70 20.94 -16.07
CA ALA A 109 1.41 21.15 -16.69
C ALA A 109 0.78 22.52 -16.40
N LYS A 110 1.42 23.33 -15.54
CA LYS A 110 0.93 24.63 -15.08
C LYS A 110 -0.50 24.56 -14.51
N LEU A 111 -0.79 23.47 -13.80
CA LEU A 111 -2.07 23.29 -13.13
C LEU A 111 -2.18 24.28 -11.95
N PRO A 112 -3.40 24.73 -11.59
CA PRO A 112 -3.59 25.57 -10.40
C PRO A 112 -3.13 24.81 -9.14
N PRO A 113 -2.60 25.49 -8.12
CA PRO A 113 -2.14 24.83 -6.89
C PRO A 113 -3.28 24.20 -6.09
N LYS A 114 -4.52 24.69 -6.30
CA LYS A 114 -5.73 24.23 -5.62
C LYS A 114 -6.86 23.98 -6.61
N ILE A 115 -7.69 23.00 -6.30
CA ILE A 115 -8.93 22.68 -7.02
C ILE A 115 -10.06 22.43 -6.02
N HIS A 116 -11.31 22.67 -6.44
CA HIS A 116 -12.46 22.68 -5.53
C HIS A 116 -13.57 21.74 -5.98
N ILE A 117 -14.13 20.95 -5.05
CA ILE A 117 -15.26 20.07 -5.37
C ILE A 117 -16.51 20.92 -5.67
N ARG A 118 -17.22 20.59 -6.76
CA ARG A 118 -18.46 21.26 -7.13
C ARG A 118 -19.56 21.03 -6.10
N GLY A 119 -20.38 22.05 -5.87
CA GLY A 119 -21.47 22.05 -4.90
C GLY A 119 -21.04 22.20 -3.44
N THR A 120 -19.88 21.65 -3.04
CA THR A 120 -19.38 21.78 -1.66
C THR A 120 -18.38 22.91 -1.48
N GLY A 121 -17.58 23.24 -2.51
CA GLY A 121 -16.49 24.22 -2.42
C GLY A 121 -15.28 23.72 -1.62
N GLU A 122 -15.21 22.42 -1.33
CA GLU A 122 -14.11 21.84 -0.57
C GLU A 122 -12.80 21.93 -1.37
N GLU A 123 -11.78 22.53 -0.76
CA GLU A 123 -10.45 22.75 -1.35
C GLU A 123 -9.57 21.51 -1.25
N PHE A 124 -8.89 21.17 -2.35
CA PHE A 124 -7.89 20.12 -2.43
C PHE A 124 -6.56 20.68 -2.96
N ASP A 125 -5.45 20.13 -2.46
CA ASP A 125 -4.12 20.34 -3.02
C ASP A 125 -3.96 19.55 -4.33
N THR A 126 -3.77 20.27 -5.44
CA THR A 126 -3.69 19.67 -6.77
C THR A 126 -2.52 18.71 -6.89
N ALA A 127 -1.38 18.99 -6.26
CA ALA A 127 -0.22 18.09 -6.32
C ALA A 127 -0.53 16.76 -5.63
N LYS A 128 -1.24 16.79 -4.50
CA LYS A 128 -1.68 15.56 -3.82
C LYS A 128 -2.66 14.77 -4.67
N VAL A 129 -3.64 15.45 -5.28
CA VAL A 129 -4.61 14.79 -6.17
C VAL A 129 -3.91 14.15 -7.39
N ILE A 130 -3.04 14.88 -8.09
CA ILE A 130 -2.32 14.35 -9.27
C ILE A 130 -1.40 13.19 -8.89
N GLY A 131 -0.68 13.32 -7.76
CA GLY A 131 0.19 12.26 -7.24
C GLY A 131 -0.56 10.97 -6.92
N ASP A 132 -1.61 11.08 -6.11
CA ASP A 132 -2.39 9.93 -5.64
C ASP A 132 -3.13 9.24 -6.79
N PHE A 133 -3.73 10.01 -7.71
CA PHE A 133 -4.35 9.42 -8.91
C PHE A 133 -3.33 8.87 -9.91
N GLY A 134 -2.14 9.46 -9.99
CA GLY A 134 -1.03 8.89 -10.74
C GLY A 134 -0.61 7.52 -10.19
N LEU A 135 -0.53 7.39 -8.87
CA LEU A 135 -0.30 6.11 -8.19
C LEU A 135 -1.42 5.09 -8.50
N ILE A 136 -2.68 5.49 -8.33
CA ILE A 136 -3.82 4.61 -8.66
C ILE A 136 -3.75 4.15 -10.11
N LEU A 137 -3.50 5.06 -11.05
CA LEU A 137 -3.37 4.75 -12.48
C LEU A 137 -2.25 3.74 -12.75
N LYS A 138 -1.11 3.89 -12.08
CA LYS A 138 -0.01 2.92 -12.16
C LYS A 138 -0.45 1.53 -11.62
N ASP A 139 -1.17 1.47 -10.51
CA ASP A 139 -1.55 0.18 -9.90
C ASP A 139 -2.65 -0.57 -10.65
N ILE A 140 -3.59 0.14 -11.29
CA ILE A 140 -4.62 -0.50 -12.14
C ILE A 140 -4.06 -0.90 -13.52
N GLY A 141 -2.88 -0.41 -13.88
CA GLY A 141 -2.25 -0.58 -15.19
C GLY A 141 -2.85 0.32 -16.26
N GLY A 142 -2.70 -0.06 -17.53
CA GLY A 142 -3.23 0.71 -18.65
C GLY A 142 -4.75 0.78 -18.64
N PRO A 143 -5.38 1.95 -18.40
CA PRO A 143 -6.82 2.07 -18.51
C PRO A 143 -7.25 1.79 -19.95
N SER A 144 -8.35 1.05 -20.14
CA SER A 144 -9.01 0.99 -21.44
C SER A 144 -9.46 2.40 -21.84
N VAL A 145 -9.73 2.63 -23.13
CA VAL A 145 -10.28 3.93 -23.58
C VAL A 145 -11.47 4.35 -22.72
N ILE A 146 -12.36 3.41 -22.40
CA ILE A 146 -13.52 3.65 -21.54
C ILE A 146 -13.10 3.96 -20.10
N GLY A 147 -12.13 3.24 -19.54
CA GLY A 147 -11.58 3.51 -18.21
C GLY A 147 -10.97 4.92 -18.11
N SER A 148 -10.20 5.34 -19.11
CA SER A 148 -9.63 6.69 -19.16
C SER A 148 -10.73 7.74 -19.26
N MET A 149 -11.73 7.55 -20.13
CA MET A 149 -12.85 8.48 -20.23
C MET A 149 -13.64 8.57 -18.92
N ALA A 150 -13.93 7.45 -18.27
CA ALA A 150 -14.61 7.42 -16.97
C ALA A 150 -13.81 8.17 -15.90
N LEU A 151 -12.49 7.97 -15.84
CA LEU A 151 -11.63 8.71 -14.92
C LEU A 151 -11.63 10.21 -15.24
N ASN A 152 -11.54 10.59 -16.51
CA ASN A 152 -11.65 11.98 -16.94
C ASN A 152 -12.96 12.62 -16.46
N GLU A 153 -14.07 11.87 -16.54
CA GLU A 153 -15.37 12.32 -16.03
C GLU A 153 -15.40 12.46 -14.51
N ILE A 154 -14.73 11.58 -13.75
CA ILE A 154 -14.60 11.73 -12.29
C ILE A 154 -13.97 13.08 -11.94
N PHE A 155 -12.93 13.50 -12.67
CA PHE A 155 -12.30 14.81 -12.47
C PHE A 155 -13.19 16.01 -12.88
N ALA A 156 -14.26 15.78 -13.65
CA ALA A 156 -15.24 16.82 -13.96
C ALA A 156 -16.09 17.24 -12.73
N GLY A 157 -15.98 16.50 -11.62
CA GLY A 157 -16.51 16.88 -10.31
C GLY A 157 -15.83 18.11 -9.68
N PHE A 158 -14.71 18.60 -10.23
CA PHE A 158 -14.04 19.83 -9.79
C PHE A 158 -14.57 21.09 -10.51
N GLN A 159 -14.54 22.23 -9.81
CA GLN A 159 -15.01 23.53 -10.32
C GLN A 159 -14.12 24.03 -11.47
N GLU A 160 -12.83 23.71 -11.44
CA GLU A 160 -11.81 24.07 -12.42
C GLU A 160 -11.79 23.12 -13.63
N SER A 161 -12.78 22.24 -13.79
CA SER A 161 -12.82 21.18 -14.82
C SER A 161 -12.48 21.69 -16.22
N CYS A 162 -12.98 22.86 -16.63
CA CYS A 162 -12.67 23.47 -17.93
C CYS A 162 -11.22 23.95 -18.07
N ILE A 163 -10.59 24.40 -16.97
CA ILE A 163 -9.20 24.90 -16.96
C ILE A 163 -8.23 23.73 -16.97
N ILE A 164 -8.54 22.66 -16.22
CA ILE A 164 -7.68 21.47 -16.15
C ILE A 164 -7.91 20.50 -17.32
N GLY A 165 -9.01 20.67 -18.07
CA GLY A 165 -9.39 19.83 -19.21
C GLY A 165 -10.03 18.50 -18.81
N ALA A 166 -10.79 18.49 -17.72
CA ALA A 166 -11.45 17.31 -17.15
C ALA A 166 -12.90 17.15 -17.62
N GLY A 167 -13.16 16.03 -18.30
CA GLY A 167 -14.50 15.52 -18.63
C GLY A 167 -15.45 16.50 -19.29
N PHE A 168 -16.68 16.04 -19.50
CA PHE A 168 -17.75 16.83 -20.12
C PHE A 168 -18.91 17.07 -19.14
N SER A 169 -19.17 16.12 -18.22
CA SER A 169 -20.18 16.26 -17.15
C SER A 169 -19.85 17.34 -16.11
N GLY A 170 -18.69 17.99 -16.23
CA GLY A 170 -18.35 19.26 -15.60
C GLY A 170 -19.32 20.40 -15.99
N GLY A 171 -20.11 20.18 -17.04
CA GLY A 171 -20.94 21.19 -17.68
C GLY A 171 -20.17 21.86 -18.83
N PRO A 172 -20.86 22.46 -19.81
CA PRO A 172 -22.32 22.62 -19.86
C PRO A 172 -23.07 21.44 -20.54
N VAL A 173 -22.37 20.41 -21.01
CA VAL A 173 -22.96 19.31 -21.82
C VAL A 173 -22.91 17.95 -21.12
N ASN A 174 -23.82 17.03 -21.48
CA ASN A 174 -23.68 15.60 -21.19
C ASN A 174 -23.34 14.86 -22.49
N PRO A 175 -22.19 14.16 -22.58
CA PRO A 175 -21.82 13.43 -23.78
C PRO A 175 -22.68 12.14 -23.90
N PRO A 176 -22.92 11.64 -25.13
CA PRO A 176 -23.81 10.51 -25.39
C PRO A 176 -23.32 9.14 -24.87
N LEU A 177 -22.23 9.09 -24.12
CA LEU A 177 -21.52 7.85 -23.75
C LEU A 177 -21.93 7.25 -22.40
N GLY A 178 -22.90 7.84 -21.69
CA GLY A 178 -23.43 7.24 -20.46
C GLY A 178 -22.43 7.15 -19.30
N HIS A 179 -21.34 7.91 -19.33
CA HIS A 179 -20.35 7.98 -18.26
C HIS A 179 -20.70 9.14 -17.30
N LEU A 180 -21.59 8.91 -16.33
CA LEU A 180 -21.94 9.91 -15.29
C LEU A 180 -21.09 9.79 -14.03
N CYS A 181 -19.83 9.39 -14.18
CA CYS A 181 -18.92 9.19 -13.06
C CYS A 181 -18.56 10.50 -12.34
N GLY A 182 -18.68 11.65 -13.00
CA GLY A 182 -18.45 12.98 -12.42
C GLY A 182 -19.41 13.35 -11.29
N ASP A 183 -20.55 12.68 -11.17
CA ASP A 183 -21.53 12.91 -10.10
C ASP A 183 -21.23 12.08 -8.85
N THR A 184 -20.48 10.98 -8.98
CA THR A 184 -20.21 10.03 -7.91
C THR A 184 -19.42 10.69 -6.77
N VAL A 185 -18.33 11.40 -7.08
CA VAL A 185 -17.48 12.03 -6.06
C VAL A 185 -18.23 13.17 -5.33
N PRO A 186 -18.88 14.13 -6.01
CA PRO A 186 -19.73 15.11 -5.34
C PRO A 186 -20.80 14.46 -4.44
N THR A 187 -21.44 13.39 -4.90
CA THR A 187 -22.48 12.68 -4.12
C THR A 187 -21.91 12.04 -2.86
N ILE A 188 -20.76 11.37 -2.92
CA ILE A 188 -20.08 10.83 -1.74
C ILE A 188 -19.75 11.95 -0.74
N ARG A 189 -19.22 13.09 -1.22
CA ARG A 189 -18.91 14.23 -0.34
C ARG A 189 -20.16 14.85 0.29
N LEU A 190 -21.26 14.95 -0.45
CA LEU A 190 -22.55 15.43 0.06
C LEU A 190 -23.12 14.48 1.12
N LEU A 191 -23.05 13.17 0.89
CA LEU A 191 -23.45 12.17 1.90
C LEU A 191 -22.62 12.29 3.17
N ILE A 192 -21.31 12.51 3.07
CA ILE A 192 -20.46 12.76 4.25
C ILE A 192 -20.87 14.07 4.94
N LYS A 193 -21.03 15.17 4.19
CA LYS A 193 -21.45 16.49 4.71
C LYS A 193 -22.77 16.42 5.46
N PHE A 194 -23.74 15.68 4.94
CA PHE A 194 -25.05 15.50 5.54
C PHE A 194 -25.16 14.25 6.42
N LYS A 195 -24.02 13.67 6.85
CA LYS A 195 -23.96 12.54 7.80
C LYS A 195 -24.80 11.31 7.38
N GLY A 196 -24.86 11.05 6.08
CA GLY A 196 -25.58 9.92 5.50
C GLY A 196 -27.04 10.23 5.14
N ASP A 197 -27.52 11.47 5.31
CA ASP A 197 -28.85 11.87 4.83
C ASP A 197 -28.90 11.89 3.30
N VAL A 198 -29.48 10.83 2.73
CA VAL A 198 -29.61 10.62 1.29
C VAL A 198 -30.55 11.66 0.67
N ALA A 199 -31.60 12.10 1.37
CA ALA A 199 -32.56 13.06 0.83
C ALA A 199 -31.93 14.45 0.70
N ALA A 200 -31.20 14.90 1.73
CA ALA A 200 -30.47 16.15 1.69
C ALA A 200 -29.36 16.16 0.60
N ALA A 201 -28.64 15.04 0.46
CA ALA A 201 -27.64 14.90 -0.61
C ALA A 201 -28.27 14.91 -2.01
N ALA A 202 -29.42 14.25 -2.19
CA ALA A 202 -30.13 14.20 -3.47
C ALA A 202 -30.62 15.58 -3.94
N GLU A 203 -31.10 16.43 -3.03
CA GLU A 203 -31.52 17.79 -3.38
C GLU A 203 -30.36 18.67 -3.86
N GLU A 204 -29.18 18.57 -3.25
CA GLU A 204 -27.98 19.28 -3.74
C GLU A 204 -27.51 18.72 -5.09
N VAL A 205 -27.60 17.41 -5.31
CA VAL A 205 -27.30 16.79 -6.63
C VAL A 205 -28.21 17.34 -7.71
N LYS A 206 -29.52 17.33 -7.44
CA LYS A 206 -30.54 17.90 -8.32
C LYS A 206 -30.25 19.38 -8.60
N LYS A 207 -29.94 20.17 -7.58
CA LYS A 207 -29.65 21.60 -7.72
C LYS A 207 -28.49 21.88 -8.67
N TYR A 208 -27.34 21.20 -8.53
CA TYR A 208 -26.23 21.47 -9.45
C TYR A 208 -26.52 20.95 -10.86
N LYS A 209 -27.26 19.84 -11.00
CA LYS A 209 -27.70 19.31 -12.31
C LYS A 209 -28.62 20.28 -13.04
N LEU A 210 -29.59 20.88 -12.35
CA LEU A 210 -30.51 21.86 -12.92
C LEU A 210 -29.80 23.14 -13.37
N ASN A 211 -28.74 23.55 -12.66
CA ASN A 211 -28.09 24.85 -12.89
C ASN A 211 -26.89 24.80 -13.84
N SER A 212 -26.28 23.63 -14.04
CA SER A 212 -24.97 23.54 -14.72
C SER A 212 -25.01 22.84 -16.08
N PHE A 213 -26.18 22.37 -16.51
CA PHE A 213 -26.33 21.57 -17.74
C PHE A 213 -27.33 22.21 -18.68
N ILE A 214 -27.03 22.15 -19.99
CA ILE A 214 -27.87 22.71 -21.06
C ILE A 214 -29.25 22.02 -21.11
N ASP A 215 -29.29 20.71 -20.92
CA ASP A 215 -30.53 19.92 -20.81
C ASP A 215 -30.56 19.22 -19.44
N PRO A 216 -31.13 19.87 -18.42
CA PRO A 216 -31.12 19.36 -17.06
C PRO A 216 -32.08 18.18 -16.84
N GLU A 217 -33.14 18.06 -17.65
CA GLU A 217 -34.09 16.95 -17.57
C GLU A 217 -33.40 15.64 -18.01
N VAL A 218 -32.78 15.67 -19.19
CA VAL A 218 -32.04 14.50 -19.72
C VAL A 218 -30.85 14.16 -18.81
N ALA A 219 -30.18 15.16 -18.24
CA ALA A 219 -29.09 14.97 -17.28
C ALA A 219 -29.50 14.12 -16.07
N ILE A 220 -30.67 14.40 -15.49
CA ILE A 220 -31.18 13.70 -14.32
C ILE A 220 -31.69 12.29 -14.68
N CYS A 221 -32.38 12.14 -15.82
CA CYS A 221 -32.84 10.84 -16.30
C CYS A 221 -31.68 9.87 -16.57
N ALA A 222 -30.59 10.37 -17.16
CA ALA A 222 -29.39 9.57 -17.40
C ALA A 222 -28.77 9.04 -16.09
N LEU A 223 -28.73 9.87 -15.02
CA LEU A 223 -28.21 9.47 -13.70
C LEU A 223 -28.97 8.27 -13.13
N ASN A 224 -30.29 8.28 -13.20
CA ASN A 224 -31.13 7.17 -12.72
C ASN A 224 -30.86 5.86 -13.47
N THR A 225 -30.76 5.95 -14.80
CA THR A 225 -30.63 4.78 -15.68
C THR A 225 -29.32 4.02 -15.41
N ILE A 226 -28.22 4.76 -15.27
CA ILE A 226 -26.89 4.18 -15.02
C ILE A 226 -26.81 3.55 -13.62
N ALA A 227 -27.37 4.20 -12.60
CA ALA A 227 -27.36 3.70 -11.22
C ALA A 227 -28.01 2.32 -11.11
N ARG A 228 -29.15 2.09 -11.78
CA ARG A 228 -29.84 0.79 -11.78
C ARG A 228 -29.01 -0.34 -12.36
N LYS A 229 -28.16 -0.06 -13.37
CA LYS A 229 -27.34 -1.09 -14.00
C LYS A 229 -26.17 -1.55 -13.12
N ALA A 230 -25.65 -0.65 -12.28
CA ALA A 230 -24.54 -0.95 -11.38
C ALA A 230 -24.90 -1.97 -10.28
N GLU A 231 -26.19 -2.08 -9.91
CA GLU A 231 -26.67 -3.00 -8.86
C GLU A 231 -26.51 -4.49 -9.21
N GLU A 232 -26.18 -4.83 -10.45
CA GLU A 232 -26.17 -6.21 -10.95
C GLU A 232 -24.83 -6.97 -10.76
N VAL A 233 -23.78 -6.35 -10.22
CA VAL A 233 -22.42 -6.94 -10.13
C VAL A 233 -22.30 -7.97 -8.99
N ARG A 234 -21.81 -9.20 -9.30
CA ARG A 234 -21.63 -10.31 -8.32
C ARG A 234 -20.25 -11.00 -8.44
N ARG A 235 -19.88 -11.81 -7.43
CA ARG A 235 -18.64 -12.62 -7.41
C ARG A 235 -18.62 -13.66 -8.53
N GLY A 236 -17.46 -13.85 -9.17
CA GLY A 236 -17.27 -14.77 -10.30
C GLY A 236 -16.48 -16.07 -9.99
N PRO A 237 -16.28 -16.94 -11.00
CA PRO A 237 -15.63 -18.25 -10.84
C PRO A 237 -14.19 -18.22 -10.31
N VAL A 238 -13.40 -17.19 -10.63
CA VAL A 238 -11.98 -17.09 -10.24
C VAL A 238 -11.82 -17.02 -8.72
N THR A 239 -12.54 -16.12 -8.06
CA THR A 239 -12.46 -15.96 -6.60
C THR A 239 -12.99 -17.20 -5.86
N LYS A 240 -13.98 -17.89 -6.43
CA LYS A 240 -14.45 -19.18 -5.92
C LYS A 240 -13.35 -20.24 -5.92
N THR A 241 -12.59 -20.35 -7.01
CA THR A 241 -11.50 -21.33 -7.12
C THR A 241 -10.38 -21.06 -6.11
N TRP A 242 -9.99 -19.80 -5.90
CA TRP A 242 -8.94 -19.46 -4.91
C TRP A 242 -9.33 -19.79 -3.48
N LEU A 243 -10.60 -19.58 -3.11
CA LEU A 243 -11.11 -19.99 -1.80
C LEU A 243 -11.01 -21.51 -1.63
N LEU A 244 -11.48 -22.28 -2.62
CA LEU A 244 -11.39 -23.74 -2.59
C LEU A 244 -9.95 -24.26 -2.45
N ALA A 245 -8.99 -23.61 -3.11
CA ALA A 245 -7.57 -24.01 -3.07
C ALA A 245 -6.88 -23.72 -1.73
N SER A 246 -7.40 -22.78 -0.93
CA SER A 246 -6.68 -22.24 0.24
C SER A 246 -7.35 -22.52 1.59
N GLU A 247 -8.65 -22.79 1.61
CA GLU A 247 -9.46 -22.89 2.84
C GLU A 247 -8.89 -23.91 3.85
N ALA A 248 -8.66 -25.15 3.43
CA ALA A 248 -8.17 -26.22 4.31
C ALA A 248 -6.78 -25.91 4.91
N ILE A 249 -5.92 -25.25 4.14
CA ILE A 249 -4.57 -24.84 4.60
C ILE A 249 -4.67 -23.71 5.62
N ARG A 250 -5.55 -22.73 5.37
CA ARG A 250 -5.84 -21.63 6.29
C ARG A 250 -6.35 -22.17 7.62
N ASP A 251 -7.33 -23.06 7.60
CA ASP A 251 -7.97 -23.58 8.81
C ASP A 251 -7.01 -24.44 9.63
N ARG A 252 -6.20 -25.29 8.98
CA ARG A 252 -5.11 -26.02 9.65
C ARG A 252 -4.11 -25.08 10.31
N ALA A 253 -3.75 -23.98 9.63
CA ALA A 253 -2.80 -23.00 10.15
C ALA A 253 -3.34 -22.28 11.40
N ILE A 254 -4.64 -21.99 11.44
CA ILE A 254 -5.33 -21.43 12.61
C ILE A 254 -5.34 -22.45 13.75
N TYR A 255 -5.81 -23.68 13.50
CA TYR A 255 -5.94 -24.72 14.53
C TYR A 255 -4.60 -25.04 15.22
N ARG A 256 -3.53 -25.27 14.46
CA ARG A 256 -2.20 -25.59 15.04
C ARG A 256 -1.71 -24.50 15.99
N ARG A 257 -1.93 -23.23 15.64
CA ARG A 257 -1.55 -22.10 16.48
C ARG A 257 -2.44 -22.02 17.71
N ALA A 258 -3.74 -22.22 17.53
CA ALA A 258 -4.69 -22.16 18.64
C ALA A 258 -4.37 -23.22 19.71
N ALA A 259 -4.15 -24.47 19.30
CA ALA A 259 -3.76 -25.56 20.18
C ALA A 259 -2.46 -25.24 20.95
N LYS A 260 -1.41 -24.81 20.24
CA LYS A 260 -0.15 -24.43 20.89
C LYS A 260 -0.31 -23.30 21.89
N VAL A 261 -1.03 -22.23 21.51
CA VAL A 261 -1.27 -21.08 22.41
C VAL A 261 -2.03 -21.56 23.65
N TYR A 262 -3.08 -22.35 23.47
CA TYR A 262 -3.86 -22.89 24.57
C TYR A 262 -2.99 -23.66 25.58
N ASP A 263 -2.14 -24.56 25.09
CA ASP A 263 -1.21 -25.33 25.94
C ASP A 263 -0.22 -24.42 26.68
N MET A 264 0.32 -23.40 26.00
CA MET A 264 1.23 -22.42 26.62
C MET A 264 0.54 -21.61 27.71
N LEU A 265 -0.66 -21.09 27.45
CA LEU A 265 -1.43 -20.32 28.44
C LEU A 265 -1.81 -21.19 29.63
N LYS A 266 -2.21 -22.44 29.39
CA LYS A 266 -2.50 -23.42 30.45
C LYS A 266 -1.27 -23.74 31.30
N ALA A 267 -0.08 -23.71 30.71
CA ALA A 267 1.20 -23.85 31.41
C ALA A 267 1.66 -22.55 32.12
N GLY A 268 0.82 -21.52 32.18
CA GLY A 268 1.11 -20.26 32.88
C GLY A 268 1.95 -19.26 32.09
N LYS A 269 2.15 -19.47 30.78
CA LYS A 269 2.79 -18.49 29.91
C LYS A 269 1.85 -17.32 29.62
N SER A 270 2.43 -16.14 29.43
CA SER A 270 1.69 -14.95 28.99
C SER A 270 1.28 -15.03 27.52
N VAL A 271 0.29 -14.21 27.11
CA VAL A 271 -0.12 -14.08 25.71
C VAL A 271 1.03 -13.57 24.84
N GLU A 272 1.85 -12.67 25.42
CA GLU A 272 3.05 -12.15 24.77
C GLU A 272 4.09 -13.24 24.50
N GLU A 273 4.38 -14.11 25.48
CA GLU A 273 5.29 -15.25 25.30
C GLU A 273 4.76 -16.24 24.25
N ALA A 274 3.46 -16.51 24.26
CA ALA A 274 2.84 -17.39 23.27
C ALA A 274 2.94 -16.83 21.84
N ALA A 275 2.63 -15.54 21.66
CA ALA A 275 2.78 -14.85 20.38
C ALA A 275 4.24 -14.80 19.92
N ARG A 276 5.18 -14.52 20.84
CA ARG A 276 6.63 -14.54 20.55
C ARG A 276 7.07 -15.91 20.04
N ALA A 277 6.64 -16.98 20.69
CA ALA A 277 7.01 -18.35 20.30
C ALA A 277 6.53 -18.73 18.89
N LEU A 278 5.41 -18.16 18.41
CA LEU A 278 4.94 -18.36 17.03
C LEU A 278 5.80 -17.61 16.01
N ASP A 279 6.30 -16.43 16.37
CA ASP A 279 7.22 -15.66 15.52
C ASP A 279 8.60 -16.29 15.45
N GLU A 280 9.13 -16.82 16.56
CA GLU A 280 10.41 -17.55 16.56
C GLU A 280 10.34 -18.84 15.73
N GLU A 281 9.23 -19.60 15.82
CA GLU A 281 9.00 -20.76 14.95
C GLU A 281 9.02 -20.36 13.47
N ARG A 282 8.36 -19.23 13.16
CA ARG A 282 8.30 -18.71 11.80
C ARG A 282 9.67 -18.28 11.31
N LYS A 283 10.45 -17.56 12.14
CA LYS A 283 11.82 -17.15 11.84
C LYS A 283 12.68 -18.36 11.49
N ALA A 284 12.71 -19.37 12.36
CA ALA A 284 13.48 -20.59 12.13
C ALA A 284 13.03 -21.33 10.86
N TYR A 285 11.72 -21.36 10.58
CA TYR A 285 11.19 -21.95 9.36
C TYR A 285 11.61 -21.18 8.11
N VAL A 286 11.59 -19.85 8.14
CA VAL A 286 12.04 -18.99 7.02
C VAL A 286 13.54 -19.12 6.80
N GLU A 287 14.36 -19.14 7.86
CA GLU A 287 15.80 -19.37 7.74
C GLU A 287 16.10 -20.72 7.08
N LYS A 288 15.48 -21.80 7.56
CA LYS A 288 15.69 -23.16 7.03
C LYS A 288 15.16 -23.30 5.59
N ARG A 289 13.89 -22.98 5.37
CA ARG A 289 13.23 -23.20 4.07
C ARG A 289 13.68 -22.18 3.04
N GLY A 290 13.88 -20.93 3.45
CA GLY A 290 14.42 -19.87 2.59
C GLY A 290 15.81 -20.24 2.10
N SER A 291 16.71 -20.66 2.99
CA SER A 291 18.06 -21.13 2.61
C SER A 291 18.02 -22.28 1.61
N ALA A 292 17.14 -23.28 1.82
CA ALA A 292 16.96 -24.40 0.89
C ALA A 292 16.42 -23.96 -0.49
N ILE A 293 15.40 -23.10 -0.53
CA ILE A 293 14.81 -22.59 -1.76
C ILE A 293 15.81 -21.72 -2.54
N LEU A 294 16.51 -20.81 -1.86
CA LEU A 294 17.53 -19.97 -2.49
C LEU A 294 18.69 -20.80 -3.00
N SER A 295 19.09 -21.86 -2.28
CA SER A 295 20.12 -22.77 -2.77
C SER A 295 19.69 -23.44 -4.09
N ALA A 296 18.45 -23.93 -4.14
CA ALA A 296 17.90 -24.54 -5.35
C ALA A 296 17.81 -23.55 -6.52
N PHE A 297 17.39 -22.31 -6.28
CA PHE A 297 17.29 -21.28 -7.32
C PHE A 297 18.64 -20.81 -7.86
N THR A 298 19.68 -20.79 -7.02
CA THR A 298 20.98 -20.20 -7.37
C THR A 298 22.02 -21.24 -7.77
N GLY A 299 21.75 -22.53 -7.54
CA GLY A 299 22.73 -23.62 -7.75
C GLY A 299 23.89 -23.60 -6.75
N LYS A 300 23.83 -22.76 -5.72
CA LYS A 300 24.87 -22.60 -4.69
C LYS A 300 24.35 -23.09 -3.34
N LYS A 301 25.26 -23.54 -2.47
CA LYS A 301 24.87 -23.91 -1.11
C LYS A 301 24.77 -22.66 -0.24
N ILE A 302 23.55 -22.26 0.12
CA ILE A 302 23.27 -21.07 0.93
C ILE A 302 22.73 -21.49 2.30
N GLU A 303 23.33 -20.97 3.36
CA GLU A 303 22.86 -21.13 4.74
C GLU A 303 22.84 -19.75 5.43
N LEU A 304 21.65 -19.23 5.74
CA LEU A 304 21.48 -17.91 6.36
C LEU A 304 20.89 -18.02 7.77
N LYS A 305 21.41 -17.20 8.69
CA LYS A 305 20.87 -17.02 10.03
C LYS A 305 20.84 -15.56 10.43
N PHE A 306 19.67 -15.06 10.83
CA PHE A 306 19.53 -13.69 11.31
C PHE A 306 20.13 -13.54 12.71
N THR A 307 21.10 -12.63 12.83
CA THR A 307 21.75 -12.28 14.09
C THR A 307 20.97 -11.18 14.81
N GLU A 308 20.37 -10.24 14.07
CA GLU A 308 19.55 -9.18 14.65
C GLU A 308 18.42 -8.74 13.71
N LEU A 309 17.22 -8.62 14.25
CA LEU A 309 16.03 -8.09 13.57
C LEU A 309 15.32 -7.14 14.52
N ARG A 310 15.33 -5.84 14.22
CA ARG A 310 14.67 -4.84 15.05
C ARG A 310 14.21 -3.61 14.23
N PRO A 311 13.28 -2.81 14.77
CA PRO A 311 12.97 -1.50 14.20
C PRO A 311 14.14 -0.52 14.29
N GLN A 312 13.99 0.59 13.57
CA GLN A 312 14.85 1.78 13.61
C GLN A 312 16.29 1.49 13.20
N ALA A 313 16.48 1.23 11.91
CA ALA A 313 17.82 1.16 11.32
C ALA A 313 18.50 2.52 11.25
N ARG A 314 17.73 3.58 11.00
CA ARG A 314 18.22 4.96 10.82
C ARG A 314 17.27 6.03 11.40
N ARG A 315 15.96 5.78 11.42
CA ARG A 315 14.91 6.69 11.88
C ARG A 315 14.76 6.64 13.40
N LYS A 316 14.19 7.70 13.98
CA LYS A 316 14.07 7.89 15.44
C LYS A 316 12.64 8.13 15.93
N ASP A 317 11.68 8.27 15.02
CA ASP A 317 10.29 8.57 15.35
C ASP A 317 9.55 7.41 16.06
N LYS A 318 8.44 7.71 16.74
CA LYS A 318 7.70 6.69 17.52
C LYS A 318 7.04 5.62 16.66
N PHE A 319 6.71 5.93 15.40
CA PHE A 319 6.02 5.02 14.50
C PHE A 319 6.97 3.91 14.04
N THR A 320 8.15 4.28 13.53
CA THR A 320 9.18 3.30 13.10
C THR A 320 9.73 2.49 14.27
N LYS A 321 9.76 3.04 15.49
CA LYS A 321 10.07 2.28 16.73
C LYS A 321 9.11 1.12 16.97
N LYS A 322 7.85 1.26 16.57
CA LYS A 322 6.81 0.25 16.81
C LYS A 322 6.71 -0.76 15.65
N TYR A 323 6.83 -0.28 14.42
CA TYR A 323 6.60 -1.03 13.19
C TYR A 323 7.88 -1.10 12.37
N TRP A 324 8.58 -2.23 12.49
CA TRP A 324 9.91 -2.38 11.91
C TRP A 324 9.92 -2.36 10.38
N GLY A 325 8.80 -2.68 9.71
CA GLY A 325 8.72 -2.75 8.25
C GLY A 325 9.03 -1.44 7.51
N PHE A 326 8.90 -0.30 8.18
CA PHE A 326 9.17 1.03 7.61
C PHE A 326 10.61 1.53 7.83
N ASP A 327 11.37 0.86 8.70
CA ASP A 327 12.79 1.11 8.91
C ASP A 327 13.44 -0.09 9.62
N SER A 328 13.75 -1.13 8.85
CA SER A 328 14.19 -2.42 9.38
C SER A 328 15.70 -2.48 9.57
N TYR A 329 16.16 -2.71 10.80
CA TYR A 329 17.54 -3.09 11.07
C TYR A 329 17.66 -4.60 10.97
N ILE A 330 18.39 -5.05 9.95
CA ILE A 330 18.53 -6.46 9.59
C ILE A 330 20.01 -6.79 9.52
N SER A 331 20.47 -7.67 10.41
CA SER A 331 21.81 -8.23 10.40
C SER A 331 21.77 -9.75 10.41
N TYR A 332 22.71 -10.38 9.71
CA TYR A 332 22.73 -11.83 9.56
C TYR A 332 24.12 -12.34 9.17
N ASP A 333 24.32 -13.62 9.46
CA ASP A 333 25.42 -14.39 8.90
C ASP A 333 24.88 -15.24 7.76
N VAL A 334 25.62 -15.27 6.64
CA VAL A 334 25.31 -16.15 5.51
C VAL A 334 26.56 -16.88 5.04
N THR A 335 26.42 -18.17 4.81
CA THR A 335 27.46 -19.01 4.22
C THR A 335 27.06 -19.36 2.79
N ILE A 336 27.93 -19.10 1.82
CA ILE A 336 27.74 -19.42 0.40
C ILE A 336 28.92 -20.28 -0.05
N ASP A 337 28.63 -21.52 -0.45
CA ASP A 337 29.64 -22.51 -0.87
C ASP A 337 30.81 -22.64 0.14
N GLY A 338 30.49 -22.55 1.44
CA GLY A 338 31.47 -22.64 2.54
C GLY A 338 32.14 -21.31 2.93
N LYS A 339 32.03 -20.24 2.13
CA LYS A 339 32.54 -18.91 2.47
C LYS A 339 31.52 -18.15 3.33
N LYS A 340 31.96 -17.61 4.46
CA LYS A 340 31.12 -16.88 5.42
C LYS A 340 31.12 -15.38 5.16
N TYR A 341 29.97 -14.77 5.31
CA TYR A 341 29.73 -13.34 5.24
C TYR A 341 28.94 -12.90 6.47
N HIS A 342 29.35 -11.78 7.06
CA HIS A 342 28.57 -11.08 8.06
C HIS A 342 28.04 -9.80 7.43
N ILE A 343 26.72 -9.66 7.38
CA ILE A 343 26.06 -8.47 6.85
C ILE A 343 25.44 -7.72 8.03
N GLU A 344 25.94 -6.50 8.26
CA GLU A 344 25.46 -5.61 9.31
C GLU A 344 24.55 -4.55 8.71
N ASN A 345 23.33 -4.42 9.25
CA ASN A 345 22.35 -3.41 8.87
C ASN A 345 22.15 -3.29 7.36
N LEU A 346 21.51 -4.32 6.78
CA LEU A 346 21.23 -4.43 5.36
C LEU A 346 20.64 -3.15 4.76
N SER A 347 19.63 -2.58 5.42
CA SER A 347 18.80 -1.49 4.91
C SER A 347 19.51 -0.13 4.93
N ALA A 348 20.24 0.20 6.00
CA ALA A 348 20.80 1.54 6.16
C ALA A 348 22.33 1.60 5.99
N LYS A 349 23.02 0.46 5.89
CA LYS A 349 24.49 0.40 5.76
C LYS A 349 24.94 -0.46 4.60
N ALA A 350 24.75 -1.78 4.64
CA ALA A 350 25.41 -2.69 3.71
C ALA A 350 25.00 -2.48 2.24
N VAL A 351 23.71 -2.24 1.96
CA VAL A 351 23.25 -1.94 0.60
C VAL A 351 23.72 -0.56 0.12
N PRO A 352 23.56 0.54 0.88
CA PRO A 352 24.16 1.83 0.51
C PRO A 352 25.66 1.77 0.23
N GLU A 353 26.47 1.17 1.12
CA GLU A 353 27.92 1.05 0.95
C GLU A 353 28.27 0.24 -0.33
N PHE A 354 27.55 -0.84 -0.60
CA PHE A 354 27.76 -1.64 -1.82
C PHE A 354 27.48 -0.83 -3.10
N ILE A 355 26.40 -0.05 -3.12
CA ILE A 355 25.95 0.65 -4.33
C ILE A 355 26.68 1.96 -4.58
N LEU A 356 26.90 2.75 -3.53
CA LEU A 356 27.48 4.09 -3.64
C LEU A 356 29.00 4.07 -3.56
N GLU A 357 29.58 3.16 -2.77
CA GLU A 357 31.03 3.10 -2.52
C GLU A 357 31.70 1.89 -3.19
N GLY A 358 30.92 0.92 -3.68
CA GLY A 358 31.45 -0.29 -4.32
C GLY A 358 32.01 -1.32 -3.34
N LYS A 359 31.69 -1.20 -2.04
CA LYS A 359 32.23 -2.08 -1.00
C LYS A 359 31.77 -3.52 -1.19
N GLY A 360 32.72 -4.44 -1.37
CA GLY A 360 32.45 -5.87 -1.61
C GLY A 360 32.08 -6.21 -3.05
N ALA A 361 32.10 -5.24 -3.97
CA ALA A 361 31.80 -5.48 -5.39
C ALA A 361 32.88 -6.31 -6.12
N ASP A 362 34.07 -6.41 -5.54
CA ASP A 362 35.18 -7.26 -5.98
C ASP A 362 34.94 -8.76 -5.73
N ASP A 363 34.06 -9.11 -4.78
CA ASP A 363 33.65 -10.49 -4.53
C ASP A 363 32.35 -10.83 -5.27
N PRO A 364 32.36 -11.77 -6.24
CA PRO A 364 31.17 -12.12 -7.02
C PRO A 364 30.01 -12.70 -6.19
N ASN A 365 30.28 -13.20 -4.98
CA ASN A 365 29.25 -13.74 -4.09
C ASN A 365 28.69 -12.70 -3.10
N TYR A 366 29.28 -11.50 -2.96
CA TYR A 366 28.81 -10.52 -1.98
C TYR A 366 27.41 -9.98 -2.34
N GLY A 367 27.17 -9.70 -3.63
CA GLY A 367 25.82 -9.33 -4.10
C GLY A 367 24.78 -10.44 -3.84
N LEU A 368 25.20 -11.71 -3.93
CA LEU A 368 24.35 -12.85 -3.58
C LEU A 368 24.07 -12.94 -2.07
N ALA A 369 25.04 -12.59 -1.22
CA ALA A 369 24.86 -12.50 0.22
C ALA A 369 23.84 -11.41 0.61
N LEU A 370 23.86 -10.25 -0.07
CA LEU A 370 22.87 -9.19 0.11
C LEU A 370 21.47 -9.63 -0.37
N PHE A 371 21.40 -10.25 -1.56
CA PHE A 371 20.16 -10.82 -2.10
C PHE A 371 19.51 -11.83 -1.14
N ALA A 372 20.29 -12.75 -0.57
CA ALA A 372 19.76 -13.80 0.30
C ALA A 372 19.09 -13.23 1.56
N GLY A 373 19.73 -12.25 2.20
CA GLY A 373 19.14 -11.56 3.35
C GLY A 373 17.93 -10.73 2.97
N ALA A 374 17.98 -10.05 1.83
CA ALA A 374 16.86 -9.24 1.35
C ALA A 374 15.59 -10.08 1.13
N VAL A 375 15.70 -11.26 0.49
CA VAL A 375 14.54 -12.13 0.23
C VAL A 375 13.96 -12.67 1.54
N LEU A 376 14.79 -13.22 2.43
CA LEU A 376 14.29 -13.84 3.66
C LEU A 376 13.74 -12.80 4.65
N ALA A 377 14.33 -11.61 4.71
CA ALA A 377 13.82 -10.54 5.57
C ALA A 377 12.47 -10.02 5.07
N GLN A 378 12.32 -9.88 3.75
CA GLN A 378 11.06 -9.49 3.12
C GLN A 378 9.94 -10.50 3.35
N GLU A 379 10.24 -11.80 3.26
CA GLU A 379 9.28 -12.84 3.65
C GLU A 379 8.80 -12.59 5.08
N LEU A 380 9.70 -12.24 6.02
CA LEU A 380 9.31 -11.93 7.40
C LEU A 380 8.45 -10.66 7.54
N GLN A 381 8.59 -9.68 6.65
CA GLN A 381 7.85 -8.41 6.64
C GLN A 381 6.47 -8.49 5.96
N TYR A 382 6.35 -9.20 4.83
CA TYR A 382 5.15 -9.18 3.95
C TYR A 382 3.89 -9.88 4.52
N ILE A 383 3.96 -10.43 5.71
CA ILE A 383 2.83 -11.05 6.44
C ILE A 383 1.82 -10.02 6.99
N GLY A 384 1.98 -8.71 6.77
CA GLY A 384 1.05 -7.70 7.26
C GLY A 384 -0.44 -7.96 6.95
N HIS A 385 -0.74 -8.69 5.88
CA HIS A 385 -2.10 -9.13 5.53
C HIS A 385 -2.55 -10.46 6.21
N THR A 386 -1.63 -11.27 6.72
CA THR A 386 -1.87 -12.57 7.38
C THR A 386 -1.35 -12.56 8.83
N ILE A 387 -1.92 -11.69 9.66
CA ILE A 387 -1.53 -11.47 11.06
C ILE A 387 -1.98 -12.57 12.05
N ILE A 388 -2.02 -13.84 11.61
CA ILE A 388 -2.53 -14.96 12.42
C ILE A 388 -1.66 -15.28 13.65
N ASN A 389 -0.41 -14.83 13.68
CA ASN A 389 0.44 -14.88 14.88
C ASN A 389 0.07 -13.78 15.92
N ILE A 390 -0.82 -12.85 15.58
CA ILE A 390 -1.40 -11.85 16.49
C ILE A 390 -2.85 -12.22 16.82
N THR A 391 -3.68 -12.48 15.80
CA THR A 391 -5.13 -12.67 16.00
C THR A 391 -5.44 -13.99 16.71
N VAL A 392 -4.73 -15.08 16.41
CA VAL A 392 -4.99 -16.38 17.06
C VAL A 392 -4.63 -16.34 18.54
N PRO A 393 -3.44 -15.84 18.97
CA PRO A 393 -3.16 -15.73 20.40
C PRO A 393 -4.18 -14.86 21.16
N ALA A 394 -4.61 -13.74 20.55
CA ALA A 394 -5.62 -12.87 21.16
C ALA A 394 -6.98 -13.59 21.31
N ALA A 395 -7.40 -14.34 20.29
CA ALA A 395 -8.63 -15.11 20.30
C ALA A 395 -8.64 -16.18 21.41
N VAL A 396 -7.57 -16.98 21.47
CA VAL A 396 -7.45 -18.06 22.46
C VAL A 396 -7.37 -17.50 23.88
N ALA A 397 -6.59 -16.44 24.10
CA ALA A 397 -6.50 -15.80 25.40
C ALA A 397 -7.86 -15.26 25.87
N ALA A 398 -8.61 -14.62 24.97
CA ALA A 398 -9.94 -14.11 25.29
C ALA A 398 -10.95 -15.23 25.59
N ALA A 399 -10.90 -16.33 24.83
CA ALA A 399 -11.66 -17.55 25.10
C ALA A 399 -11.32 -18.18 26.46
N MET A 400 -10.07 -18.02 26.93
CA MET A 400 -9.60 -18.48 28.25
C MET A 400 -9.83 -17.45 29.38
N GLY A 401 -10.60 -16.38 29.13
CA GLY A 401 -11.01 -15.42 30.15
C GLY A 401 -10.16 -14.16 30.27
N VAL A 402 -9.15 -13.97 29.40
CA VAL A 402 -8.41 -12.69 29.35
C VAL A 402 -9.30 -11.61 28.73
N ASP A 403 -9.26 -10.38 29.25
CA ASP A 403 -9.95 -9.25 28.64
C ASP A 403 -9.51 -9.05 27.16
N PRO A 404 -10.44 -8.94 26.18
CA PRO A 404 -10.10 -8.84 24.77
C PRO A 404 -9.12 -7.71 24.41
N LYS A 405 -9.22 -6.55 25.09
CA LYS A 405 -8.35 -5.40 24.85
C LYS A 405 -6.92 -5.68 25.33
N THR A 406 -6.80 -6.38 26.46
CA THR A 406 -5.52 -6.83 27.02
C THR A 406 -4.90 -7.92 26.14
N ALA A 407 -5.67 -8.95 25.78
CA ALA A 407 -5.24 -10.04 24.90
C ALA A 407 -4.70 -9.51 23.55
N ALA A 408 -5.42 -8.60 22.90
CA ALA A 408 -4.99 -7.99 21.63
C ALA A 408 -3.70 -7.18 21.78
N LYS A 409 -3.55 -6.42 22.87
CA LYS A 409 -2.34 -5.62 23.14
C LYS A 409 -1.12 -6.50 23.36
N GLU A 410 -1.25 -7.56 24.16
CA GLU A 410 -0.14 -8.46 24.48
C GLU A 410 0.26 -9.32 23.28
N ALA A 411 -0.71 -9.83 22.52
CA ALA A 411 -0.44 -10.58 21.30
C ALA A 411 0.32 -9.73 20.27
N GLU A 412 -0.11 -8.48 20.04
CA GLU A 412 0.59 -7.55 19.15
C GLU A 412 2.00 -7.19 19.68
N ARG A 413 2.18 -7.16 21.00
CA ARG A 413 3.49 -6.90 21.62
C ARG A 413 4.46 -8.06 21.41
N GLY A 414 3.97 -9.29 21.60
CA GLY A 414 4.77 -10.52 21.51
C GLY A 414 5.14 -10.92 20.09
N ALA A 415 4.22 -10.74 19.13
CA ALA A 415 4.46 -11.04 17.73
C ALA A 415 5.24 -9.90 17.04
N TYR A 416 6.48 -9.68 17.48
CA TYR A 416 7.32 -8.57 17.06
C TYR A 416 7.75 -8.60 15.58
N LEU A 417 7.83 -9.78 14.95
CA LEU A 417 8.10 -9.92 13.52
C LEU A 417 6.82 -9.71 12.72
N THR A 418 5.73 -10.36 13.16
CA THR A 418 4.42 -10.24 12.49
C THR A 418 3.88 -8.81 12.57
N ARG A 419 4.19 -8.06 13.63
CA ARG A 419 3.89 -6.62 13.76
C ARG A 419 4.87 -5.76 12.94
N ALA A 420 4.99 -6.07 11.65
CA ALA A 420 5.80 -5.29 10.71
C ALA A 420 5.16 -3.93 10.37
N ILE A 421 3.83 -3.89 10.28
CA ILE A 421 3.03 -2.71 9.91
C ILE A 421 1.84 -2.48 10.88
N PRO A 422 1.22 -1.28 10.90
CA PRO A 422 0.01 -1.01 11.69
C PRO A 422 -1.19 -1.90 11.35
N GLY A 423 -2.15 -1.95 12.28
CA GLY A 423 -3.46 -2.58 12.07
C GLY A 423 -3.68 -3.89 12.84
N GLY A 424 -2.60 -4.57 13.23
CA GLY A 424 -2.64 -5.85 13.94
C GLY A 424 -3.55 -5.86 15.17
N LYS A 425 -3.37 -4.88 16.07
CA LYS A 425 -4.15 -4.79 17.31
C LYS A 425 -5.66 -4.60 17.10
N ALA A 426 -6.07 -3.78 16.14
CA ALA A 426 -7.50 -3.50 15.91
C ALA A 426 -8.22 -4.77 15.45
N ASN A 427 -7.63 -5.47 14.48
CA ASN A 427 -8.15 -6.75 14.00
C ASN A 427 -8.13 -7.83 15.09
N ALA A 428 -7.07 -7.89 15.90
CA ALA A 428 -6.99 -8.84 17.01
C ALA A 428 -8.03 -8.56 18.10
N LEU A 429 -8.38 -7.30 18.35
CA LEU A 429 -9.45 -6.93 19.29
C LEU A 429 -10.81 -7.44 18.80
N GLU A 430 -11.13 -7.24 17.53
CA GLU A 430 -12.40 -7.71 16.97
C GLU A 430 -12.51 -9.24 17.01
N VAL A 431 -11.45 -9.95 16.62
CA VAL A 431 -11.41 -11.42 16.71
C VAL A 431 -11.49 -11.89 18.17
N ALA A 432 -10.84 -11.22 19.11
CA ALA A 432 -10.87 -11.58 20.53
C ALA A 432 -12.26 -11.39 21.15
N LYS A 433 -12.97 -10.29 20.81
CA LYS A 433 -14.37 -10.09 21.23
C LYS A 433 -15.26 -11.20 20.71
N LEU A 434 -15.15 -11.52 19.41
CA LEU A 434 -15.94 -12.58 18.78
C LEU A 434 -15.66 -13.95 19.41
N ALA A 435 -14.39 -14.28 19.66
CA ALA A 435 -14.01 -15.53 20.30
C ALA A 435 -14.62 -15.66 21.71
N LYS A 436 -14.55 -14.59 22.51
CA LYS A 436 -15.18 -14.54 23.83
C LYS A 436 -16.70 -14.74 23.75
N GLN A 437 -17.37 -14.03 22.84
CA GLN A 437 -18.81 -14.16 22.61
C GLN A 437 -19.20 -15.59 22.22
N ILE A 438 -18.46 -16.22 21.30
CA ILE A 438 -18.71 -17.61 20.89
C ILE A 438 -18.54 -18.56 22.08
N CYS A 439 -17.49 -18.40 22.89
CA CYS A 439 -17.30 -19.22 24.09
C CYS A 439 -18.43 -19.03 25.10
N GLU A 440 -18.88 -17.80 25.34
CA GLU A 440 -20.03 -17.51 26.21
C GLU A 440 -21.32 -18.18 25.67
N MET A 441 -21.55 -18.13 24.35
CA MET A 441 -22.68 -18.81 23.71
C MET A 441 -22.61 -20.33 23.87
N LEU A 442 -21.42 -20.93 23.77
CA LEU A 442 -21.25 -22.39 23.92
C LEU A 442 -21.51 -22.89 25.34
N VAL A 443 -21.33 -22.02 26.35
CA VAL A 443 -21.65 -22.32 27.76
C VAL A 443 -23.14 -22.05 28.07
N THR A 444 -23.86 -21.40 27.15
CA THR A 444 -25.29 -21.14 27.29
C THR A 444 -26.09 -22.36 26.84
N GLU A 445 -26.48 -23.24 27.79
CA GLU A 445 -27.18 -24.51 27.50
C GLU A 445 -28.56 -24.35 26.85
N LYS A 446 -29.19 -23.17 26.99
CA LYS A 446 -30.49 -22.88 26.37
C LYS A 446 -30.43 -21.55 25.63
N HIS A 447 -30.63 -21.60 24.32
CA HIS A 447 -31.06 -20.42 23.56
C HIS A 447 -32.54 -20.18 23.87
N GLU A 448 -32.86 -19.68 25.08
CA GLU A 448 -34.19 -19.15 25.36
C GLU A 448 -34.36 -17.87 24.54
N ILE A 449 -34.80 -18.06 23.29
CA ILE A 449 -35.59 -17.06 22.59
C ILE A 449 -36.86 -16.95 23.44
N LEU A 450 -36.89 -15.96 24.33
CA LEU A 450 -37.99 -15.69 25.26
C LEU A 450 -39.36 -15.63 24.51
N PRO A 451 -40.47 -15.90 25.22
CA PRO A 451 -41.62 -16.70 24.78
C PRO A 451 -42.44 -16.20 23.59
#